data_AF-A0A970QBL9-F1
#
_entry.id   AF-A0A970QBL9-F1
#
_cell.length_a   1.000
_cell.length_b   1.000
_cell.length_c   1.000
_cell.angle_alpha   90.00
_cell.angle_beta   90.00
_cell.angle_gamma   90.00
#
_symmetry.space_group_name_H-M   'P 1'
#
loop_
_entity.id
_entity.type
_entity.pdbx_description
1 polymer ?
#
loop_
_entity_poly.entity_id
_entity_poly.type
_entity_poly.pdbx_seq_one_letter_code
_entity_poly.pdbx_strand_id
1 'polypeptide(L)'
;MTMTKRDIADQMSQTLHIPTKDSVKVIENILAVLSDGLVEGDYWEMRNFGVFKTKQRAPRTGRNIHTREKVKVPAYRDVVFKPGKEMINRVAKAPVVVRPKLRKK
;
A
#
# COMPACT_ATOMS: atom_id res chain seq x y z
N MET A 1 -13.91 -4.45 -9.07
CA MET A 1 -14.00 -5.06 -7.73
C MET A 1 -12.84 -4.54 -6.89
N THR A 2 -13.13 -4.13 -5.66
CA THR A 2 -12.14 -3.69 -4.66
C THR A 2 -12.13 -4.75 -3.57
N MET A 3 -10.97 -5.27 -3.21
CA MET A 3 -10.85 -6.14 -2.04
C MET A 3 -10.79 -5.29 -0.78
N THR A 4 -11.61 -5.64 0.21
CA THR A 4 -11.64 -5.00 1.52
C THR A 4 -10.79 -5.78 2.53
N LYS A 5 -10.52 -5.16 3.68
CA LYS A 5 -9.85 -5.83 4.80
C LYS A 5 -10.62 -7.08 5.27
N ARG A 6 -11.96 -7.02 5.23
CA ARG A 6 -12.84 -8.14 5.60
C ARG A 6 -12.62 -9.32 4.65
N ASP A 7 -12.59 -9.07 3.35
CA ASP A 7 -12.40 -10.10 2.34
C ASP A 7 -11.05 -10.83 2.52
N ILE A 8 -9.99 -10.08 2.84
CA ILE A 8 -8.66 -10.66 3.11
C ILE A 8 -8.70 -11.52 4.39
N ALA A 9 -9.36 -11.03 5.44
CA ALA A 9 -9.50 -11.77 6.71
C ALA A 9 -10.28 -13.08 6.53
N ASP A 10 -11.35 -13.07 5.73
CA ASP A 10 -12.13 -14.26 5.43
C ASP A 10 -11.30 -15.30 4.63
N GLN A 11 -10.51 -14.86 3.65
CA GLN A 11 -9.59 -15.75 2.93
C GLN A 11 -8.50 -16.34 3.83
N MET A 12 -7.94 -15.53 4.73
CA MET A 12 -6.96 -16.00 5.72
C MET A 12 -7.57 -17.00 6.69
N SER A 13 -8.79 -16.75 7.17
CA SER A 13 -9.53 -17.65 8.05
C SER A 13 -9.74 -19.01 7.41
N GLN A 14 -10.15 -19.04 6.13
CA GLN A 14 -10.33 -20.28 5.37
C GLN A 14 -9.01 -21.06 5.18
N THR A 15 -7.92 -20.35 4.89
CA THR A 15 -6.62 -20.97 4.58
C THR A 15 -5.91 -21.47 5.83
N LEU A 16 -5.99 -20.71 6.92
CA LEU A 16 -5.25 -20.98 8.17
C LEU A 16 -6.11 -21.70 9.21
N HIS A 17 -7.40 -21.92 8.92
CA HIS A 17 -8.38 -22.52 9.83
C HIS A 17 -8.47 -21.82 11.21
N ILE A 18 -8.30 -20.50 11.21
CA ILE A 18 -8.46 -19.65 12.41
C ILE A 18 -9.77 -18.85 12.33
N PRO A 19 -10.38 -18.44 13.45
CA PRO A 19 -11.58 -17.62 13.42
C PRO A 19 -11.35 -16.29 12.68
N THR A 20 -12.32 -15.86 11.85
CA THR A 20 -12.26 -14.55 11.13
C THR A 20 -11.92 -13.39 12.06
N LYS A 21 -12.48 -13.39 13.28
CA LYS A 21 -12.20 -12.35 14.29
C LYS A 21 -10.71 -12.25 14.59
N ASP A 22 -10.02 -13.38 14.68
CA ASP A 22 -8.59 -13.40 14.95
C ASP A 22 -7.78 -13.08 13.68
N SER A 23 -8.22 -13.51 12.49
CA SER A 23 -7.63 -13.06 11.22
C SER A 23 -7.66 -11.54 11.06
N VAL A 24 -8.77 -10.88 11.44
CA VAL A 24 -8.88 -9.42 11.42
C VAL A 24 -7.85 -8.79 12.36
N LYS A 25 -7.73 -9.29 13.60
CA LYS A 25 -6.74 -8.79 14.56
C LYS A 25 -5.31 -8.94 14.04
N VAL A 26 -4.99 -10.06 13.41
CA VAL A 26 -3.66 -10.30 12.83
C VAL A 26 -3.35 -9.26 11.75
N ILE A 27 -4.29 -9.02 10.82
CA ILE A 27 -4.11 -8.01 9.77
C ILE A 27 -3.94 -6.61 10.38
N GLU A 28 -4.77 -6.25 11.37
CA GLU A 28 -4.68 -4.96 12.06
C GLU A 28 -3.34 -4.78 12.75
N ASN A 29 -2.85 -5.81 13.45
CA ASN A 29 -1.56 -5.76 14.12
C ASN A 29 -0.41 -5.61 13.11
N ILE A 30 -0.40 -6.38 12.02
CA ILE A 30 0.62 -6.26 10.98
C ILE A 30 0.67 -4.84 10.41
N LEU A 31 -0.50 -4.25 10.12
CA LEU A 31 -0.59 -2.88 9.61
C LEU A 31 -0.11 -1.84 10.62
N ALA A 32 -0.39 -2.05 11.91
CA ALA A 32 0.08 -1.19 12.99
C ALA A 32 1.61 -1.23 13.09
N VAL A 33 2.21 -2.43 13.26
CA VAL A 33 3.67 -2.57 13.40
C VAL A 33 4.40 -2.06 12.16
N LEU A 34 3.87 -2.29 10.96
CA LEU A 34 4.43 -1.74 9.73
C LEU A 34 4.38 -0.20 9.73
N SER A 35 3.27 0.39 10.16
CA SER A 35 3.10 1.84 10.20
C SER A 35 4.06 2.48 11.21
N ASP A 36 4.17 1.90 12.41
CA ASP A 36 5.04 2.40 13.47
C ASP A 36 6.52 2.36 13.04
N GLY A 37 6.98 1.23 12.47
CA GLY A 37 8.35 1.13 11.94
C GLY A 37 8.63 2.16 10.82
N LEU A 38 7.66 2.41 9.93
CA LEU A 38 7.82 3.45 8.91
C LEU A 38 7.90 4.87 9.50
N VAL A 39 7.20 5.15 10.60
CA VAL A 39 7.30 6.44 11.29
C VAL A 39 8.71 6.64 11.85
N GLU A 40 9.30 5.58 12.42
CA GLU A 40 10.66 5.58 12.96
C GLU A 40 11.73 5.70 11.87
N GLY A 41 11.40 5.36 10.63
CA GLY A 41 12.30 5.44 9.47
C GLY A 41 12.86 4.11 9.02
N ASP A 42 12.34 3.01 9.57
CA ASP A 42 12.75 1.66 9.23
C ASP A 42 12.30 1.23 7.84
N TYR A 43 12.96 0.16 7.38
CA TYR A 43 12.66 -0.52 6.13
C TYR A 43 11.99 -1.84 6.47
N TRP A 44 10.80 -2.05 5.94
CA TRP A 44 10.08 -3.31 6.08
C TRP A 44 10.29 -4.16 4.83
N GLU A 45 11.23 -5.10 4.91
CA GLU A 45 11.50 -6.07 3.85
C GLU A 45 10.69 -7.36 4.06
N MET A 46 9.80 -7.63 3.12
CA MET A 46 9.13 -8.92 2.99
C MET A 46 9.74 -9.66 1.82
N ARG A 47 10.62 -10.63 2.11
CA ARG A 47 11.31 -11.44 1.09
C ARG A 47 10.30 -12.02 0.10
N ASN A 48 10.64 -11.98 -1.19
CA ASN A 48 9.78 -12.40 -2.31
C ASN A 48 8.51 -11.56 -2.54
N PHE A 49 8.20 -10.59 -1.68
CA PHE A 49 7.06 -9.69 -1.87
C PHE A 49 7.52 -8.28 -2.25
N GLY A 50 8.36 -7.66 -1.42
CA GLY A 50 8.87 -6.31 -1.67
C GLY A 50 9.29 -5.59 -0.39
N VAL A 51 9.58 -4.31 -0.54
CA VAL A 51 10.10 -3.45 0.54
C VAL A 51 9.22 -2.22 0.70
N PHE A 52 8.76 -1.96 1.93
CA PHE A 52 8.21 -0.67 2.32
C PHE A 52 9.31 0.18 2.92
N LYS A 53 9.37 1.45 2.53
CA LYS A 53 10.34 2.39 3.07
C LYS A 53 9.86 3.82 3.02
N THR A 54 10.45 4.68 3.84
CA THR A 54 10.24 6.11 3.72
C THR A 54 11.22 6.74 2.74
N LYS A 55 10.81 7.86 2.12
CA LYS A 55 11.65 8.69 1.26
C LYS A 55 11.41 10.17 1.58
N GLN A 56 12.48 10.90 1.81
CA GLN A 56 12.44 12.36 1.92
C GLN A 56 12.08 12.96 0.54
N ARG A 57 11.09 13.83 0.50
CA ARG A 57 10.71 14.62 -0.66
C ARG A 57 11.14 16.07 -0.44
N ALA A 58 11.87 16.62 -1.39
CA ALA A 58 12.28 18.02 -1.38
C ALA A 58 11.06 18.94 -1.55
N PRO A 59 11.11 20.18 -1.01
CA PRO A 59 10.06 21.15 -1.22
C PRO A 59 9.98 21.49 -2.71
N ARG A 60 8.77 21.75 -3.20
CA ARG A 60 8.53 22.11 -4.60
C ARG A 60 7.35 23.06 -4.74
N THR A 61 7.28 23.76 -5.86
CA THR A 61 6.11 24.58 -6.21
C THR A 61 5.15 23.74 -7.05
N GLY A 62 3.97 23.46 -6.51
CA GLY A 62 2.85 22.85 -7.23
C GLY A 62 1.89 23.89 -7.78
N ARG A 63 0.81 23.41 -8.40
CA ARG A 63 -0.29 24.24 -8.88
C ARG A 63 -1.60 23.71 -8.30
N ASN A 64 -2.42 24.59 -7.74
CA ASN A 64 -3.77 24.21 -7.32
C ASN A 64 -4.57 23.82 -8.56
N ILE A 65 -5.17 22.62 -8.57
CA ILE A 65 -5.91 22.09 -9.72
C ILE A 65 -7.15 22.95 -10.02
N HIS A 66 -7.75 23.54 -8.98
CA HIS A 66 -8.99 24.33 -9.09
C HIS A 66 -8.69 25.79 -9.43
N THR A 67 -7.78 26.45 -8.67
CA THR A 67 -7.52 27.89 -8.83
C THR A 67 -6.39 28.22 -9.80
N ARG A 68 -5.62 27.22 -10.25
CA ARG A 68 -4.42 27.38 -11.09
C ARG A 68 -3.29 28.21 -10.49
N GLU A 69 -3.38 28.57 -9.21
CA GLU A 69 -2.34 29.35 -8.52
C GLU A 69 -1.16 28.47 -8.11
N LYS A 70 0.01 29.11 -7.97
CA LYS A 70 1.23 28.46 -7.49
C LYS A 70 1.13 28.24 -5.98
N VAL A 71 1.31 27.00 -5.54
CA VAL A 71 1.28 26.62 -4.12
C VAL A 71 2.62 26.02 -3.74
N LYS A 72 3.23 26.49 -2.65
CA LYS A 72 4.45 25.89 -2.10
C LYS A 72 4.08 24.59 -1.36
N VAL A 73 4.69 23.50 -1.77
CA VAL A 73 4.61 22.20 -1.06
C VAL A 73 5.89 22.07 -0.23
N PRO A 74 5.80 22.01 1.11
CA PRO A 74 6.97 21.88 1.97
C PRO A 74 7.67 20.53 1.77
N ALA A 75 8.85 20.37 2.36
CA ALA A 75 9.50 19.06 2.44
C ALA A 75 8.66 18.11 3.31
N TYR A 76 8.57 16.85 2.92
CA TYR A 76 7.84 15.83 3.70
C TYR A 76 8.45 14.44 3.49
N ARG A 77 8.10 13.50 4.36
CA ARG A 77 8.42 12.07 4.17
C ARG A 77 7.23 11.38 3.53
N ASP A 78 7.51 10.56 2.54
CA ASP A 78 6.54 9.77 1.79
C ASP A 78 6.85 8.28 1.97
N VAL A 79 5.84 7.42 1.89
CA VAL A 79 6.02 5.96 1.94
C VAL A 79 6.07 5.42 0.51
N VAL A 80 7.09 4.61 0.23
CA VAL A 80 7.27 3.97 -1.07
C VAL A 80 7.29 2.47 -0.88
N PHE A 81 6.40 1.77 -1.58
CA PHE A 81 6.51 0.34 -1.79
C PHE A 81 7.33 0.04 -3.03
N LYS A 82 8.36 -0.79 -2.90
CA LYS A 82 9.14 -1.34 -4.00
C LYS A 82 8.81 -2.83 -4.13
N PRO A 83 8.08 -3.26 -5.17
CA PRO A 83 7.78 -4.67 -5.35
C PRO A 83 9.06 -5.47 -5.61
N GLY A 84 9.14 -6.66 -5.03
CA GLY A 84 10.25 -7.59 -5.26
C GLY A 84 10.15 -8.28 -6.63
N LYS A 85 11.27 -8.86 -7.09
CA LYS A 85 11.35 -9.54 -8.39
C LYS A 85 10.27 -10.61 -8.57
N GLU A 86 10.03 -11.42 -7.53
CA GLU A 86 9.04 -12.50 -7.57
C GLU A 86 7.61 -11.95 -7.72
N MET A 87 7.26 -10.91 -6.96
CA MET A 87 5.95 -10.24 -7.10
C MET A 87 5.76 -9.67 -8.50
N ILE A 88 6.77 -8.99 -9.05
CA ILE A 88 6.73 -8.45 -10.41
C ILE A 88 6.50 -9.57 -11.43
N ASN A 89 7.25 -10.67 -11.31
CA ASN A 89 7.12 -11.81 -12.22
C ASN A 89 5.74 -12.47 -12.14
N ARG A 90 5.17 -12.63 -10.94
CA ARG A 90 3.82 -13.19 -10.77
C ARG A 90 2.77 -12.32 -11.44
N VAL A 91 2.86 -10.99 -11.32
CA VAL A 91 1.94 -10.06 -11.96
C VAL A 91 2.12 -10.04 -13.48
N ALA A 92 3.37 -10.07 -13.97
CA ALA A 92 3.65 -10.04 -15.41
C ALA A 92 3.16 -11.27 -16.16
N LYS A 93 3.07 -12.43 -15.49
CA LYS A 93 2.52 -13.68 -16.05
C LYS A 93 1.00 -13.75 -16.00
N ALA A 94 0.34 -12.86 -15.26
CA ALA A 94 -1.11 -12.86 -15.14
C ALA A 94 -1.78 -12.28 -16.40
N PRO A 95 -2.99 -12.75 -16.77
CA PRO A 95 -3.72 -12.19 -17.90
C PRO A 95 -4.02 -10.69 -17.69
N VAL A 96 -4.01 -9.94 -18.80
CA VAL A 96 -4.26 -8.49 -18.78
C VAL A 96 -5.68 -8.22 -18.28
N VAL A 97 -5.78 -7.54 -17.14
CA VAL A 97 -7.08 -7.14 -16.58
C VAL A 97 -7.46 -5.76 -17.10
N VAL A 98 -8.41 -5.69 -18.04
CA VAL A 98 -8.98 -4.42 -18.50
C VAL A 98 -9.99 -3.93 -17.46
N ARG A 99 -9.64 -2.89 -16.72
CA ARG A 99 -10.56 -2.24 -15.77
C ARG A 99 -11.24 -1.05 -16.44
N PRO A 100 -12.58 -0.95 -16.42
CA PRO A 100 -13.27 0.24 -16.90
C PRO A 100 -12.80 1.46 -16.07
N LYS A 101 -12.57 2.59 -16.75
CA LYS A 101 -12.19 3.84 -16.06
C LYS A 101 -13.27 4.19 -15.05
N LEU A 102 -12.90 4.34 -13.77
CA LEU A 102 -13.82 4.88 -12.78
C LEU A 102 -14.27 6.26 -13.24
N ARG A 103 -15.56 6.40 -13.56
CA ARG A 103 -16.21 7.71 -13.66
C ARG A 103 -16.08 8.36 -12.29
N LYS A 104 -15.31 9.44 -12.20
CA LYS A 104 -15.31 10.30 -11.01
C LYS A 104 -16.73 10.82 -10.84
N LYS A 105 -17.37 10.51 -9.72
CA LYS A 105 -18.57 11.22 -9.26
C LYS A 105 -18.14 12.57 -8.68
#